data_AF-A0A957RTJ5-F1
#
_entry.id   AF-A0A957RTJ5-F1
#
_cell.length_a   1.000
_cell.length_b   1.000
_cell.length_c   1.000
_cell.angle_alpha   90.00
_cell.angle_beta   90.00
_cell.angle_gamma   90.00
#
_symmetry.space_group_name_H-M   'P 1'
#
loop_
_entity.id
_entity.type
_entity.pdbx_description
1 polymer ?
#
loop_
_entity_poly.entity_id
_entity_poly.type
_entity_poly.pdbx_seq_one_letter_code
_entity_poly.pdbx_strand_id
1 'polypeptide(L)' 'EAARAALLAKQPTGRFIAEADVGALIAFVCSDAADQIRGAALSIDGGWCAQ' A
#
# COMPACT_ATOMS: atom_id res chain seq x y z
N GLU A 1 -0.95 -22.64 3.32
CA GLU A 1 -0.14 -22.35 2.12
C GLU A 1 -0.98 -21.86 0.93
N ALA A 2 -2.00 -22.61 0.50
CA ALA A 2 -2.91 -22.21 -0.59
C ALA A 2 -3.54 -20.81 -0.41
N ALA A 3 -3.99 -20.46 0.81
CA ALA A 3 -4.53 -19.13 1.09
C ALA A 3 -3.51 -18.01 0.86
N ARG A 4 -2.23 -18.22 1.24
CA ARG A 4 -1.16 -17.25 1.03
C ARG A 4 -0.89 -17.06 -0.47
N ALA A 5 -0.83 -18.15 -1.23
CA ALA A 5 -0.66 -18.10 -2.68
C ALA A 5 -1.84 -17.41 -3.37
N ALA A 6 -3.07 -17.69 -2.95
CA ALA A 6 -4.27 -17.04 -3.49
C ALA A 6 -4.29 -15.52 -3.22
N LEU A 7 -3.83 -15.07 -2.05
CA LEU A 7 -3.68 -13.65 -1.74
C LEU A 7 -2.57 -12.99 -2.57
N LEU A 8 -1.42 -13.65 -2.74
CA LEU A 8 -0.34 -13.14 -3.57
C LEU A 8 -0.73 -13.02 -5.05
N ALA A 9 -1.52 -13.96 -5.57
CA ALA A 9 -2.00 -13.92 -6.96
C ALA A 9 -2.85 -12.67 -7.26
N LYS A 10 -3.45 -12.07 -6.22
CA LYS A 10 -4.24 -10.84 -6.33
C LYS A 10 -3.44 -9.57 -6.04
N GLN A 11 -2.16 -9.67 -5.68
CA GLN A 11 -1.28 -8.50 -5.53
C GLN A 11 -0.37 -8.42 -6.76
N PRO A 12 -0.60 -7.46 -7.69
CA PRO A 12 0.26 -7.27 -8.86
C PRO A 12 1.76 -7.15 -8.57
N THR A 13 2.11 -6.58 -7.42
CA THR A 13 3.52 -6.49 -6.98
C THR A 13 4.17 -7.84 -6.66
N GLY A 14 3.40 -8.92 -6.52
CA GLY A 14 3.90 -10.27 -6.26
C GLY A 14 4.49 -10.49 -4.87
N ARG A 15 4.40 -9.49 -3.97
CA ARG A 15 4.85 -9.57 -2.58
C ARG A 15 3.80 -8.98 -1.66
N PHE A 16 3.72 -9.48 -0.43
CA PHE A 16 2.95 -8.80 0.60
C PHE A 16 3.57 -7.44 0.94
N ILE A 17 2.69 -6.50 1.26
CA ILE A 17 3.07 -5.25 1.91
C ILE A 17 3.74 -5.54 3.24
N ALA A 18 4.89 -4.92 3.44
CA ALA A 18 5.61 -4.94 4.69
C ALA A 18 5.16 -3.78 5.58
N GLU A 19 5.35 -3.92 6.88
CA GLU A 19 5.10 -2.87 7.87
C GLU A 19 5.87 -1.57 7.52
N ALA A 20 7.08 -1.72 6.97
CA ALA A 20 7.91 -0.61 6.53
C ALA A 20 7.30 0.18 5.36
N ASP A 21 6.54 -0.45 4.45
CA ASP A 21 5.88 0.25 3.35
C ASP A 21 4.78 1.18 3.90
N VAL A 22 4.02 0.71 4.90
CA VAL A 22 3.00 1.51 5.59
C VAL A 22 3.65 2.65 6.36
N GLY A 23 4.73 2.37 7.09
CA GLY A 23 5.50 3.38 7.82
C GLY A 23 6.05 4.49 6.91
N ALA A 24 6.53 4.12 5.72
CA ALA A 24 7.01 5.08 4.73
C ALA A 24 5.89 5.99 4.20
N LEU A 25 4.70 5.46 3.92
CA LEU A 25 3.54 6.29 3.54
C LEU A 25 3.18 7.26 4.67
N ILE A 26 3.13 6.79 5.92
CA ILE A 26 2.82 7.61 7.09
C ILE A 26 3.84 8.75 7.22
N ALA A 27 5.14 8.43 7.13
CA ALA A 27 6.20 9.43 7.20
C ALA A 27 6.07 10.47 6.08
N PHE A 28 5.73 10.06 4.85
CA PHE A 28 5.48 10.96 3.74
C PHE A 28 4.27 11.88 4.01
N VAL A 29 3.11 11.35 4.41
CA VAL A 29 1.91 12.17 4.65
C VAL A 29 2.02 13.09 5.86
N CYS A 30 2.93 12.80 6.79
CA CYS A 30 3.25 13.68 7.92
C CYS A 30 4.33 14.72 7.59
N SER A 31 4.92 14.70 6.39
CA SER A 31 5.95 15.64 5.96
C SER A 31 5.36 16.85 5.22
N ASP A 32 6.15 17.92 5.09
CA ASP A 32 5.78 19.12 4.33
C ASP A 32 5.49 18.81 2.85
N ALA A 33 6.05 17.73 2.30
CA ALA A 33 5.84 17.32 0.91
C ALA A 33 4.38 16.90 0.63
N ALA A 34 3.61 16.58 1.66
CA ALA A 34 2.22 16.16 1.57
C ALA A 34 1.21 17.24 2.02
N ASP A 35 1.63 18.50 2.15
CA ASP A 35 0.81 19.57 2.75
C ASP A 35 -0.60 19.72 2.13
N GLN A 36 -0.72 19.44 0.83
CA GLN A 36 -1.98 19.57 0.09
C GLN A 36 -2.75 18.25 -0.09
N ILE A 37 -2.28 17.15 0.52
CA ILE A 37 -3.01 15.88 0.51
C ILE A 37 -3.96 15.84 1.71
N ARG A 38 -5.23 16.16 1.47
CA ARG A 38 -6.28 16.24 2.52
C ARG A 38 -7.54 15.50 2.09
N GLY A 39 -8.15 14.76 3.02
CA GLY A 39 -9.42 14.04 2.79
C GLY A 39 -9.35 12.90 1.77
N ALA A 40 -8.16 12.55 1.28
CA ALA A 40 -7.97 11.50 0.29
C ALA A 40 -7.69 10.14 0.93
N ALA A 41 -8.28 9.09 0.38
CA ALA A 41 -7.89 7.72 0.66
C ALA A 41 -6.74 7.33 -0.28
N LEU A 42 -5.52 7.20 0.25
CA LEU A 42 -4.35 6.76 -0.52
C LEU A 42 -4.25 5.24 -0.44
N SER A 43 -4.38 4.56 -1.58
CA SER A 43 -4.20 3.11 -1.61
C SER A 43 -2.72 2.74 -1.58
N ILE A 44 -2.37 1.84 -0.67
CA ILE A 44 -1.11 1.11 -0.62
C ILE A 44 -1.45 -0.37 -0.47
N ASP A 45 -1.80 -1.02 -1.57
CA ASP A 45 -2.29 -2.41 -1.59
C ASP A 45 -1.55 -3.29 -2.62
N GLY A 46 -0.44 -2.78 -3.16
CA GLY A 46 0.34 -3.49 -4.17
C GLY A 46 -0.37 -3.63 -5.51
N GLY A 47 -1.36 -2.78 -5.80
CA GLY A 47 -2.15 -2.77 -7.03
C GLY A 47 -3.46 -3.57 -6.93
N TRP A 48 -3.84 -4.00 -5.73
CA TRP A 48 -5.03 -4.85 -5.53
C TRP A 48 -6.31 -4.18 -6.05
N CYS A 49 -6.55 -2.91 -5.73
CA CYS A 49 -7.77 -2.19 -6.13
C CYS A 49 -7.80 -1.78 -7.62
N ALA A 50 -6.70 -1.90 -8.35
CA ALA A 50 -6.58 -1.39 -9.72
C ALA A 50 -6.91 -2.44 -10.81
N GLN A 51 -7.19 -3.69 -10.44
CA GLN A 51 -7.45 -4.80 -11.34
C GLN A 51 -8.94 -5.13 -11.49
#